data_AF-A0A9Q9DVW4-F1
#
_entry.id   AF-A0A9Q9DVW4-F1
#
_cell.length_a   1.000
_cell.length_b   1.000
_cell.length_c   1.000
_cell.angle_alpha   90.00
_cell.angle_beta   90.00
_cell.angle_gamma   90.00
#
_symmetry.space_group_name_H-M   'P 1'
#
loop_
_entity.id
_entity.type
_entity.pdbx_description
1 polymer ?
#
loop_
_entity_poly.entity_id
_entity_poly.type
_entity_poly.pdbx_seq_one_letter_code
_entity_poly.pdbx_strand_id
1 'polypeptide(L)'
;MAFGGRTLHIDIVQQNEAWQSRGAVCNRNLPGLLPSMQYTCISPLNEQCPECYSEGKGRDLESYNMGIMGFLLSCRQAYTEGIEFLYSTNSINIQSEALLLQLPQLIFPNRLACIKALEIVIRVHHIQQEESGLSLNIDHLKPILDHIVAHCHSLHSICISFVTQSWGSGKLNGLALPLVDDFYQTTRLRDMRVELPPGAYGAAFKSESLNDPPREAPLIRRFPRSIWRSLDDEVPVVQRRSLERYPYPPLRWPALGGEDKNIESAGYWVSIGFEETIRSPMVCF
;
A
#
# COMPACT_ATOMS: atom_id res chain seq x y z
N MET A 1 -22.75 -5.64 -0.46
CA MET A 1 -23.19 -5.37 -1.86
C MET A 1 -22.47 -6.35 -2.78
N ALA A 2 -23.07 -6.74 -3.91
CA ALA A 2 -22.52 -7.80 -4.77
C ALA A 2 -21.11 -7.50 -5.35
N PHE A 3 -20.81 -6.22 -5.61
CA PHE A 3 -19.60 -5.78 -6.34
C PHE A 3 -18.70 -4.77 -5.60
N GLY A 4 -19.04 -4.40 -4.35
CA GLY A 4 -18.29 -3.41 -3.57
C GLY A 4 -17.54 -4.03 -2.39
N GLY A 5 -16.53 -3.32 -1.88
CA GLY A 5 -15.71 -3.74 -0.74
C GLY A 5 -14.63 -4.78 -1.09
N ARG A 6 -14.22 -4.86 -2.36
CA ARG A 6 -13.15 -5.75 -2.82
C ARG A 6 -11.87 -4.95 -3.10
N THR A 7 -10.73 -5.63 -3.23
CA THR A 7 -9.52 -5.05 -3.82
C THR A 7 -9.46 -5.44 -5.30
N LEU A 8 -9.19 -4.47 -6.17
CA LEU A 8 -9.13 -4.63 -7.63
C LEU A 8 -7.72 -4.32 -8.11
N HIS A 9 -7.06 -5.27 -8.76
CA HIS A 9 -5.81 -5.01 -9.45
C HIS A 9 -6.08 -4.26 -10.74
N ILE A 10 -5.35 -3.18 -10.99
CA ILE A 10 -5.35 -2.42 -12.24
C ILE A 10 -3.90 -2.15 -12.60
N ASP A 11 -3.45 -2.74 -13.72
CA ASP A 11 -2.06 -2.64 -14.15
C ASP A 11 -1.96 -2.51 -15.67
N ILE A 12 -0.82 -2.00 -16.12
CA ILE A 12 -0.40 -2.06 -17.52
C ILE A 12 0.84 -2.93 -17.62
N VAL A 13 0.86 -3.78 -18.64
CA VAL A 13 2.03 -4.60 -18.97
C VAL A 13 2.36 -4.43 -20.44
N GLN A 14 3.63 -4.59 -20.78
CA GLN A 14 4.07 -4.70 -22.16
C GLN A 14 4.11 -6.18 -22.54
N GLN A 15 3.32 -6.59 -23.52
CA GLN A 15 3.34 -7.94 -24.09
C GLN A 15 3.35 -7.86 -25.61
N ASN A 16 4.23 -8.65 -26.24
CA ASN A 16 4.39 -8.68 -27.70
C ASN A 16 4.54 -7.27 -28.29
N GLU A 17 5.39 -6.45 -27.67
CA GLU A 17 5.65 -5.05 -28.05
C GLU A 17 4.46 -4.08 -27.91
N ALA A 18 3.31 -4.53 -27.39
CA ALA A 18 2.13 -3.70 -27.17
C ALA A 18 1.81 -3.53 -25.68
N TRP A 19 1.37 -2.32 -25.29
CA TRP A 19 0.83 -2.07 -23.96
C TRP A 19 -0.58 -2.63 -23.84
N GLN A 20 -0.82 -3.42 -22.80
CA GLN A 20 -2.13 -3.98 -22.51
C GLN A 20 -2.55 -3.65 -21.08
N SER A 21 -3.79 -3.19 -20.92
CA SER A 21 -4.43 -3.03 -19.62
C SER A 21 -4.83 -4.39 -19.06
N ARG A 22 -4.57 -4.60 -17.78
CA ARG A 22 -4.97 -5.79 -17.03
C ARG A 22 -5.75 -5.40 -15.80
N GLY A 23 -6.73 -6.22 -15.44
CA GLY A 23 -7.38 -6.10 -14.15
C GLY A 23 -8.02 -7.40 -13.69
N ALA A 24 -8.04 -7.60 -12.38
CA ALA A 24 -8.69 -8.75 -11.75
C ALA A 24 -9.11 -8.41 -10.31
N VAL A 25 -10.04 -9.21 -9.78
CA VAL A 25 -10.37 -9.14 -8.36
C VAL A 25 -9.24 -9.80 -7.57
N CYS A 26 -8.78 -9.11 -6.54
CA CYS A 26 -7.76 -9.61 -5.63
C CYS A 26 -8.31 -10.74 -4.76
N ASN A 27 -7.63 -11.89 -4.74
CA ASN A 27 -8.03 -13.03 -3.91
C ASN A 27 -7.63 -12.89 -2.43
N ARG A 28 -6.82 -11.87 -2.10
CA ARG A 28 -6.26 -11.67 -0.75
C ARG A 28 -7.31 -11.25 0.29
N ASN A 29 -8.35 -10.54 -0.16
CA ASN A 29 -9.39 -9.93 0.70
C ASN A 29 -10.80 -10.43 0.34
N LEU A 30 -10.99 -11.75 0.27
CA LEU A 30 -12.32 -12.33 0.05
C LEU A 30 -13.31 -11.86 1.15
N PRO A 31 -14.59 -11.64 0.79
CA PRO A 31 -15.60 -11.15 1.74
C PRO A 31 -15.70 -12.09 2.95
N GLY A 32 -15.42 -11.56 4.15
CA GLY A 32 -15.42 -12.31 5.42
C GLY A 32 -14.04 -12.43 6.08
N LEU A 33 -12.96 -12.10 5.38
CA LEU A 33 -11.62 -11.97 5.97
C LEU A 33 -11.42 -10.54 6.49
N LEU A 34 -11.07 -10.40 7.77
CA LEU A 34 -10.71 -9.11 8.36
C LEU A 34 -9.50 -8.52 7.62
N PRO A 35 -9.42 -7.18 7.43
CA PRO A 35 -8.27 -6.56 6.80
C PRO A 35 -7.01 -6.97 7.55
N SER A 36 -6.08 -7.62 6.83
CA SER A 36 -4.92 -8.26 7.44
C SER A 36 -4.01 -7.23 8.08
N MET A 37 -4.03 -7.16 9.41
CA MET A 37 -2.88 -6.69 10.18
C MET A 37 -2.32 -7.74 11.12
N GLN A 38 -2.79 -8.99 11.01
CA GLN A 38 -2.35 -10.09 11.87
C GLN A 38 -1.90 -11.27 11.03
N TYR A 39 -0.58 -11.39 10.88
CA TYR A 39 0.14 -12.66 10.73
C TYR A 39 0.04 -13.49 9.45
N THR A 40 -0.55 -13.00 8.36
CA THR A 40 -0.35 -13.63 7.06
C THR A 40 0.03 -12.60 6.01
N CYS A 41 1.30 -12.68 5.66
CA CYS A 41 1.95 -12.14 4.48
C CYS A 41 1.09 -12.40 3.25
N ILE A 42 0.17 -11.49 2.96
CA ILE A 42 -0.36 -11.37 1.62
C ILE A 42 -0.10 -9.95 1.16
N SER A 43 1.21 -9.63 1.07
CA SER A 43 1.72 -8.43 0.39
C SER A 43 0.96 -8.22 -0.93
N PRO A 44 0.84 -6.98 -1.45
CA PRO A 44 0.43 -6.76 -2.83
C PRO A 44 1.13 -7.70 -3.82
N LEU A 45 2.34 -8.12 -3.49
CA LEU A 45 3.16 -9.06 -4.23
C LEU A 45 2.93 -10.56 -3.95
N ASN A 46 1.97 -10.98 -3.13
CA ASN A 46 1.82 -12.42 -2.86
C ASN A 46 1.64 -13.18 -4.18
N GLU A 47 2.57 -14.09 -4.46
CA GLU A 47 2.72 -14.78 -5.74
C GLU A 47 1.46 -15.51 -6.20
N GLN A 48 0.54 -15.87 -5.28
CA GLN A 48 -0.75 -16.47 -5.62
C GLN A 48 -1.71 -15.52 -6.35
N CYS A 49 -1.54 -14.19 -6.23
CA CYS A 49 -2.34 -13.24 -6.97
C CYS A 49 -1.85 -13.14 -8.43
N PRO A 50 -0.54 -12.92 -8.72
CA PRO A 50 0.05 -13.02 -10.05
C PRO A 50 -0.07 -14.41 -10.71
N GLU A 51 -0.02 -15.52 -9.96
CA GLU A 51 -0.18 -16.87 -10.53
C GLU A 51 -1.58 -17.11 -11.13
N CYS A 52 -2.60 -16.34 -10.71
CA CYS A 52 -3.90 -16.32 -11.39
C CYS A 52 -3.84 -15.70 -12.79
N TYR A 53 -2.77 -14.95 -13.12
CA TYR A 53 -2.57 -14.28 -14.41
C TYR A 53 -1.69 -15.08 -15.38
N SER A 54 -0.89 -16.02 -14.89
CA SER A 54 0.22 -16.59 -15.66
C SER A 54 -0.06 -18.00 -16.19
N GLU A 55 -0.92 -18.79 -15.55
CA GLU A 55 -1.24 -20.13 -16.04
C GLU A 55 -2.73 -20.41 -15.97
N GLY A 56 -3.33 -20.76 -17.11
CA GLY A 56 -4.64 -21.38 -17.23
C GLY A 56 -4.67 -22.79 -16.62
N LYS A 57 -4.23 -22.92 -15.37
CA LYS A 57 -4.22 -24.17 -14.59
C LYS A 57 -4.72 -23.91 -13.18
N GLY A 58 -6.03 -23.92 -13.03
CA GLY A 58 -6.66 -23.89 -11.71
C GLY A 58 -8.18 -23.70 -11.78
N ARG A 59 -8.89 -24.81 -12.03
CA ARG A 59 -10.32 -25.11 -11.78
C ARG A 59 -11.30 -23.93 -11.59
N ASP A 60 -12.33 -23.91 -12.44
CA ASP A 60 -13.61 -23.18 -12.27
C ASP A 60 -13.61 -21.62 -12.30
N LEU A 61 -12.61 -20.97 -12.92
CA LEU A 61 -12.60 -19.51 -13.07
C LEU A 61 -13.64 -18.94 -14.05
N GLU A 62 -14.24 -19.76 -14.93
CA GLU A 62 -15.31 -19.28 -15.83
C GLU A 62 -16.55 -18.81 -15.06
N SER A 63 -16.80 -19.36 -13.86
CA SER A 63 -17.96 -19.01 -13.04
C SER A 63 -17.87 -17.63 -12.37
N TYR A 64 -16.67 -17.04 -12.26
CA TYR A 64 -16.44 -15.72 -11.64
C TYR A 64 -16.17 -14.60 -12.66
N ASN A 65 -15.96 -14.94 -13.94
CA ASN A 65 -15.64 -13.96 -14.99
C ASN A 65 -16.85 -13.24 -15.61
N MET A 66 -18.08 -13.72 -15.38
CA MET A 66 -19.30 -12.89 -15.57
C MET A 66 -19.54 -11.95 -14.36
N GLY A 67 -18.47 -11.47 -13.73
CA GLY A 67 -18.51 -10.51 -12.63
C GLY A 67 -18.82 -9.09 -13.12
N ILE A 68 -18.41 -8.08 -12.32
CA ILE A 68 -18.66 -6.66 -12.63
C ILE A 68 -18.18 -6.27 -14.04
N MET A 69 -17.12 -6.89 -14.57
CA MET A 69 -16.67 -6.64 -15.95
C MET A 69 -17.69 -7.10 -17.00
N GLY A 70 -18.30 -8.27 -16.83
CA GLY A 70 -19.39 -8.73 -17.70
C GLY A 70 -20.60 -7.79 -17.63
N PHE A 71 -20.93 -7.29 -16.44
CA PHE A 71 -21.98 -6.27 -16.26
C PHE A 71 -21.63 -4.95 -16.96
N LEU A 72 -20.43 -4.40 -16.74
CA LEU A 72 -19.97 -3.15 -17.36
C LEU A 72 -19.95 -3.24 -18.89
N LEU A 73 -19.63 -4.41 -19.44
CA LEU A 73 -19.60 -4.65 -20.89
C LEU A 73 -20.97 -5.00 -21.48
N SER A 74 -21.98 -5.31 -20.64
CA SER A 74 -23.31 -5.70 -21.12
C SER A 74 -24.04 -4.58 -21.87
N CYS A 75 -23.88 -3.33 -21.41
CA CYS A 75 -24.42 -2.16 -22.09
C CYS A 75 -23.73 -0.87 -21.64
N ARG A 76 -23.91 0.20 -22.45
CA ARG A 76 -23.38 1.53 -22.14
C ARG A 76 -23.90 2.10 -20.83
N GLN A 77 -25.17 1.84 -20.48
CA GLN A 77 -25.75 2.32 -19.23
C GLN A 77 -25.05 1.68 -18.02
N ALA A 78 -24.90 0.36 -18.05
CA ALA A 78 -24.20 -0.40 -17.03
C ALA A 78 -22.76 0.08 -16.87
N TYR A 79 -22.08 0.41 -17.98
CA TYR A 79 -20.75 1.02 -17.92
C TYR A 79 -20.79 2.38 -17.21
N THR A 80 -21.61 3.31 -17.66
CA THR A 80 -21.65 4.69 -17.15
C THR A 80 -21.99 4.72 -15.66
N GLU A 81 -22.95 3.92 -15.21
CA GLU A 81 -23.37 3.87 -13.81
C GLU A 81 -22.43 3.02 -12.95
N GLY A 82 -21.96 1.89 -13.49
CA GLY A 82 -21.19 0.91 -12.73
C GLY A 82 -19.72 1.28 -12.56
N ILE A 83 -19.13 2.05 -13.50
CA ILE A 83 -17.69 2.35 -13.45
C ILE A 83 -17.35 3.25 -12.26
N GLU A 84 -18.18 4.25 -11.98
CA GLU A 84 -17.97 5.11 -10.80
C GLU A 84 -18.14 4.32 -9.50
N PHE A 85 -19.14 3.44 -9.46
CA PHE A 85 -19.33 2.53 -8.33
C PHE A 85 -18.11 1.63 -8.11
N LEU A 86 -17.51 1.10 -9.19
CA LEU A 86 -16.32 0.27 -9.13
C LEU A 86 -15.15 0.99 -8.43
N TYR A 87 -14.84 2.23 -8.84
CA TYR A 87 -13.72 3.00 -8.29
C TYR A 87 -14.01 3.57 -6.88
N SER A 88 -15.27 3.88 -6.57
CA SER A 88 -15.65 4.53 -5.31
C SER A 88 -15.98 3.61 -4.15
N THR A 89 -16.12 2.30 -4.41
CA THR A 89 -16.49 1.30 -3.39
C THR A 89 -15.47 0.19 -3.20
N ASN A 90 -14.41 0.16 -4.00
CA ASN A 90 -13.35 -0.84 -3.94
C ASN A 90 -12.00 -0.18 -3.62
N SER A 91 -11.09 -0.99 -3.11
CA SER A 91 -9.66 -0.65 -3.01
C SER A 91 -9.01 -0.90 -4.37
N ILE A 92 -8.27 0.07 -4.89
CA ILE A 92 -7.55 -0.07 -6.17
C ILE A 92 -6.10 -0.44 -5.87
N ASN A 93 -5.63 -1.56 -6.41
CA ASN A 93 -4.25 -2.02 -6.29
C ASN A 93 -3.50 -1.80 -7.61
N ILE A 94 -2.40 -1.06 -7.56
CA ILE A 94 -1.56 -0.75 -8.72
C ILE A 94 -0.12 -1.16 -8.42
N GLN A 95 0.46 -1.99 -9.27
CA GLN A 95 1.83 -2.49 -9.14
C GLN A 95 2.75 -1.98 -10.24
N SER A 96 2.17 -1.55 -11.36
CA SER A 96 2.89 -1.04 -12.51
C SER A 96 3.37 0.39 -12.25
N GLU A 97 4.69 0.56 -12.16
CA GLU A 97 5.33 1.87 -12.01
C GLU A 97 4.97 2.81 -13.17
N ALA A 98 4.92 2.29 -14.40
CA ALA A 98 4.53 3.06 -15.57
C ALA A 98 3.09 3.61 -15.45
N LEU A 99 2.16 2.81 -14.90
CA LEU A 99 0.79 3.28 -14.63
C LEU A 99 0.76 4.37 -13.56
N LEU A 100 1.54 4.21 -12.48
CA LEU A 100 1.62 5.22 -11.41
C LEU A 100 2.22 6.54 -11.88
N LEU A 101 3.26 6.49 -12.72
CA LEU A 101 3.90 7.67 -13.30
C LEU A 101 3.01 8.40 -14.32
N GLN A 102 2.08 7.69 -14.96
CA GLN A 102 1.19 8.25 -15.99
C GLN A 102 -0.29 8.22 -15.55
N LEU A 103 -0.55 8.19 -14.24
CA LEU A 103 -1.87 8.02 -13.65
C LEU A 103 -2.96 8.91 -14.29
N PRO A 104 -2.78 10.25 -14.43
CA PRO A 104 -3.80 11.12 -15.02
C PRO A 104 -3.99 10.96 -16.53
N GLN A 105 -3.03 10.33 -17.23
CA GLN A 105 -3.09 10.11 -18.68
C GLN A 105 -3.81 8.79 -19.00
N LEU A 106 -3.69 7.80 -18.10
CA LEU A 106 -4.20 6.45 -18.32
C LEU A 106 -5.54 6.18 -17.63
N ILE A 107 -5.85 6.90 -16.55
CA ILE A 107 -7.13 6.81 -15.85
C ILE A 107 -7.80 8.17 -15.87
N PHE A 108 -9.07 8.20 -16.30
CA PHE A 108 -9.84 9.43 -16.37
C PHE A 108 -9.88 10.16 -15.02
N PRO A 109 -9.69 11.50 -14.99
CA PRO A 109 -9.65 12.28 -13.75
C PRO A 109 -10.85 12.07 -12.83
N ASN A 110 -12.07 11.98 -13.38
CA ASN A 110 -13.27 11.73 -12.59
C ASN A 110 -13.23 10.38 -11.86
N ARG A 111 -12.57 9.37 -12.44
CA ARG A 111 -12.43 8.05 -11.80
C ARG A 111 -11.41 8.11 -10.67
N LEU A 112 -10.29 8.79 -10.90
CA LEU A 112 -9.26 9.02 -9.88
C LEU A 112 -9.83 9.78 -8.68
N ALA A 113 -10.62 10.82 -8.93
CA ALA A 113 -11.23 11.65 -7.90
C ALA A 113 -12.19 10.86 -6.99
N CYS A 114 -12.78 9.77 -7.49
CA CYS A 114 -13.68 8.90 -6.74
C CYS A 114 -12.96 7.79 -5.95
N ILE A 115 -11.66 7.55 -6.20
CA ILE A 115 -10.89 6.52 -5.48
C ILE A 115 -10.82 6.88 -4.00
N LYS A 116 -11.19 5.90 -3.18
CA LYS A 116 -11.31 6.03 -1.73
C LYS A 116 -10.22 5.27 -0.98
N ALA A 117 -9.82 4.11 -1.51
CA ALA A 117 -8.78 3.26 -0.97
C ALA A 117 -7.81 2.86 -2.10
N LEU A 118 -6.51 3.01 -1.85
CA LEU A 118 -5.47 2.75 -2.84
C LEU A 118 -4.34 1.89 -2.22
N GLU A 119 -3.88 0.88 -2.93
CA GLU A 119 -2.70 0.10 -2.60
C GLU A 119 -1.71 0.23 -3.76
N ILE A 120 -0.50 0.73 -3.49
CA ILE A 120 0.53 0.90 -4.51
C ILE A 120 1.80 0.14 -4.15
N VAL A 121 2.51 -0.32 -5.18
CA VAL A 121 3.83 -0.93 -5.05
C VAL A 121 4.89 -0.02 -5.64
N ILE A 122 5.92 0.28 -4.86
CA ILE A 122 7.06 1.10 -5.26
C ILE A 122 8.30 0.22 -5.34
N ARG A 123 8.88 0.13 -6.54
CA ARG A 123 10.07 -0.67 -6.83
C ARG A 123 11.31 0.19 -6.67
N VAL A 124 12.15 -0.15 -5.70
CA VAL A 124 13.39 0.58 -5.44
C VAL A 124 14.46 0.07 -6.40
N HIS A 125 14.95 0.94 -7.27
CA HIS A 125 15.98 0.62 -8.25
C HIS A 125 17.37 0.74 -7.62
N HIS A 126 18.31 -0.09 -8.07
CA HIS A 126 19.71 -0.04 -7.63
C HIS A 126 20.57 0.60 -8.72
N ILE A 127 21.36 1.60 -8.35
CA ILE A 127 22.39 2.18 -9.22
C ILE A 127 23.75 1.72 -8.71
N GLN A 128 24.47 1.00 -9.56
CA GLN A 128 25.88 0.66 -9.33
C GLN A 128 26.72 1.93 -9.51
N GLN A 129 27.34 2.41 -8.44
CA GLN A 129 28.35 3.47 -8.53
C GLN A 129 29.75 2.85 -8.61
N GLU A 130 30.59 3.41 -9.47
CA GLU A 130 31.92 2.86 -9.81
C GLU A 130 32.90 2.86 -8.63
N GLU A 131 32.73 3.73 -7.62
CA GLU A 131 33.74 3.92 -6.58
C GLU A 131 33.26 3.74 -5.12
N SER A 132 31.96 3.61 -4.82
CA SER A 132 31.51 3.47 -3.42
C SER A 132 30.10 2.85 -3.23
N GLY A 133 29.96 1.57 -3.55
CA GLY A 133 28.84 0.74 -3.10
C GLY A 133 27.51 0.96 -3.84
N LEU A 134 26.51 0.13 -3.51
CA LEU A 134 25.17 0.18 -4.09
C LEU A 134 24.43 1.43 -3.58
N SER A 135 23.92 2.25 -4.50
CA SER A 135 23.03 3.38 -4.21
C SER A 135 21.60 3.04 -4.61
N LEU A 136 20.62 3.51 -3.83
CA LEU A 136 19.19 3.29 -4.10
C LEU A 136 18.63 4.50 -4.86
N ASN A 137 17.93 4.26 -5.96
CA ASN A 137 17.15 5.27 -6.67
C ASN A 137 15.67 5.13 -6.33
N ILE A 138 15.09 6.23 -5.87
CA ILE A 138 13.67 6.36 -5.53
C ILE A 138 13.08 7.66 -6.09
N ASP A 139 13.71 8.23 -7.13
CA ASP A 139 13.35 9.55 -7.68
C ASP A 139 11.94 9.56 -8.26
N HIS A 140 11.46 8.41 -8.70
CA HIS A 140 10.11 8.20 -9.23
C HIS A 140 9.03 8.25 -8.12
N LEU A 141 9.37 8.06 -6.84
CA LEU A 141 8.39 8.07 -5.75
C LEU A 141 7.70 9.43 -5.63
N LYS A 142 8.47 10.53 -5.65
CA LYS A 142 7.90 11.87 -5.46
C LYS A 142 6.85 12.21 -6.55
N PRO A 143 7.14 12.07 -7.85
CA PRO A 143 6.14 12.25 -8.90
C PRO A 143 4.89 11.39 -8.71
N ILE A 144 5.04 10.13 -8.29
CA ILE A 144 3.89 9.24 -8.03
C ILE A 144 3.02 9.78 -6.89
N LEU A 145 3.63 10.18 -5.77
CA LEU A 145 2.92 10.76 -4.64
C LEU A 145 2.24 12.08 -5.01
N ASP A 146 2.92 12.95 -5.76
CA ASP A 146 2.37 14.22 -6.24
C ASP A 146 1.14 14.00 -7.15
N HIS A 147 1.16 12.98 -8.03
CA HIS A 147 -0.01 12.62 -8.84
C HIS A 147 -1.18 12.12 -7.98
N ILE A 148 -0.92 11.33 -6.94
CA ILE A 148 -1.97 10.85 -6.04
C ILE A 148 -2.62 12.04 -5.31
N VAL A 149 -1.82 12.97 -4.78
CA VAL A 149 -2.33 14.19 -4.13
C VAL A 149 -3.18 15.03 -5.09
N ALA A 150 -2.73 15.20 -6.34
CA ALA A 150 -3.37 16.07 -7.32
C ALA A 150 -4.66 15.50 -7.93
N HIS A 151 -4.88 14.18 -7.86
CA HIS A 151 -5.97 13.52 -8.58
C HIS A 151 -6.90 12.66 -7.72
N CYS A 152 -6.43 12.12 -6.60
CA CYS A 152 -7.19 11.23 -5.73
C CYS A 152 -7.79 11.97 -4.52
N HIS A 153 -8.63 12.98 -4.78
CA HIS A 153 -9.14 13.88 -3.72
C HIS A 153 -10.06 13.23 -2.68
N SER A 154 -10.67 12.08 -2.99
CA SER A 154 -11.53 11.34 -2.05
C SER A 154 -10.79 10.24 -1.27
N LEU A 155 -9.46 10.17 -1.42
CA LEU A 155 -8.64 9.16 -0.79
C LEU A 155 -8.67 9.31 0.73
N HIS A 156 -8.97 8.22 1.43
CA HIS A 156 -8.93 8.16 2.89
C HIS A 156 -8.12 6.98 3.43
N SER A 157 -7.88 5.97 2.59
CA SER A 157 -7.04 4.81 2.90
C SER A 157 -5.95 4.64 1.84
N ILE A 158 -4.69 4.52 2.26
CA ILE A 158 -3.59 4.16 1.36
C ILE A 158 -2.65 3.13 1.99
N CYS A 159 -2.20 2.19 1.17
CA CYS A 159 -1.07 1.32 1.48
C CYS A 159 0.04 1.56 0.46
N ILE A 160 1.25 1.89 0.93
CA ILE A 160 2.44 2.05 0.09
C ILE A 160 3.41 0.91 0.43
N SER A 161 3.63 0.00 -0.52
CA SER A 161 4.51 -1.15 -0.32
C SER A 161 5.82 -0.96 -1.08
N PHE A 162 6.93 -0.90 -0.36
CA PHE A 162 8.26 -0.81 -0.93
C PHE A 162 8.85 -2.18 -1.20
N VAL A 163 9.47 -2.33 -2.36
CA VAL A 163 10.03 -3.59 -2.84
C VAL A 163 11.44 -3.35 -3.32
N THR A 164 12.35 -4.25 -2.95
CA THR A 164 13.76 -4.17 -3.36
C THR A 164 14.31 -5.56 -3.67
N GLN A 165 15.24 -5.63 -4.62
CA GLN A 165 15.82 -6.86 -5.16
C GLN A 165 17.05 -7.37 -4.36
N SER A 166 17.55 -6.63 -3.39
CA SER A 166 18.80 -7.01 -2.70
C SER A 166 18.99 -6.42 -1.29
N TRP A 167 19.97 -6.96 -0.59
CA TRP A 167 20.37 -6.59 0.77
C TRP A 167 21.03 -5.19 0.78
N GLY A 168 20.20 -4.16 0.85
CA GLY A 168 20.61 -2.75 1.01
C GLY A 168 19.55 -1.87 1.69
N SER A 169 18.49 -2.50 2.20
CA SER A 169 17.28 -1.88 2.71
C SER A 169 17.49 -0.99 3.95
N GLY A 170 18.64 -1.09 4.63
CA GLY A 170 18.96 -0.23 5.78
C GLY A 170 19.00 1.27 5.46
N LYS A 171 19.33 1.65 4.21
CA LYS A 171 19.33 3.06 3.78
C LYS A 171 17.97 3.55 3.26
N LEU A 172 17.04 2.63 2.95
CA LEU A 172 15.75 2.97 2.36
C LEU A 172 14.95 3.90 3.28
N ASN A 173 14.96 3.64 4.59
CA ASN A 173 14.21 4.43 5.56
C ASN A 173 14.57 5.92 5.52
N GLY A 174 15.86 6.25 5.37
CA GLY A 174 16.33 7.64 5.32
C GLY A 174 15.98 8.37 4.03
N LEU A 175 15.71 7.64 2.93
CA LEU A 175 15.37 8.21 1.63
C LEU A 175 13.85 8.26 1.41
N ALA A 176 13.15 7.17 1.73
CA ALA A 176 11.74 7.00 1.43
C ALA A 176 10.83 7.65 2.48
N LEU A 177 11.11 7.46 3.77
CA LEU A 177 10.18 7.89 4.83
C LEU A 177 9.98 9.40 4.87
N PRO A 178 10.99 10.27 4.67
CA PRO A 178 10.76 11.72 4.61
C PRO A 178 9.76 12.12 3.51
N LEU A 179 9.87 11.52 2.31
CA LEU A 179 8.94 11.78 1.21
C LEU A 179 7.51 11.31 1.56
N VAL A 180 7.40 10.21 2.29
CA VAL A 180 6.12 9.67 2.75
C VAL A 180 5.53 10.52 3.89
N ASP A 181 6.36 11.08 4.76
CA ASP A 181 5.93 12.00 5.82
C ASP A 181 5.35 13.30 5.23
N ASP A 182 6.05 13.90 4.24
CA ASP A 182 5.57 15.06 3.49
C ASP A 182 4.23 14.76 2.80
N PHE A 183 4.11 13.58 2.20
CA PHE A 183 2.86 13.12 1.58
C PHE A 183 1.72 12.95 2.61
N TYR A 184 1.98 12.40 3.79
CA TYR A 184 0.96 12.28 4.84
C TYR A 184 0.45 13.66 5.27
N GLN A 185 1.37 14.62 5.47
CA GLN A 185 1.01 15.98 5.89
C GLN A 185 0.10 16.70 4.87
N THR A 186 0.23 16.38 3.59
CA THR A 186 -0.60 16.98 2.53
C THR A 186 -1.97 16.30 2.35
N THR A 187 -2.11 15.02 2.71
CA THR A 187 -3.29 14.21 2.34
C THR A 187 -4.32 14.02 3.45
N ARG A 188 -3.99 14.33 4.72
CA ARG A 188 -4.90 14.20 5.89
C ARG A 188 -5.55 12.81 6.01
N LEU A 189 -4.84 11.77 5.60
CA LEU A 189 -5.34 10.39 5.61
C LEU A 189 -5.55 9.90 7.03
N ARG A 190 -6.60 9.10 7.25
CA ARG A 190 -6.87 8.46 8.54
C ARG A 190 -6.40 7.01 8.59
N ASP A 191 -6.32 6.37 7.44
CA ASP A 191 -5.84 5.01 7.29
C ASP A 191 -4.66 5.03 6.33
N MET A 192 -3.45 5.04 6.88
CA MET A 192 -2.24 5.00 6.06
C MET A 192 -1.32 3.92 6.60
N ARG A 193 -0.85 3.08 5.68
CA ARG A 193 0.09 2.01 5.95
C ARG A 193 1.28 2.06 4.99
N VAL A 194 2.47 1.81 5.52
CA VAL A 194 3.70 1.68 4.76
C VAL A 194 4.30 0.32 5.02
N GLU A 195 4.48 -0.47 3.96
CA GLU A 195 5.10 -1.79 4.03
C GLU A 195 6.55 -1.68 3.61
N LEU A 196 7.47 -2.01 4.52
CA LEU A 196 8.91 -1.94 4.28
C LEU A 196 9.49 -3.35 4.07
N PRO A 197 10.49 -3.52 3.18
CA PRO A 197 11.22 -4.78 3.08
C PRO A 197 11.75 -5.23 4.45
N PRO A 198 11.86 -6.54 4.71
CA PRO A 198 12.24 -7.08 6.03
C PRO A 198 13.47 -6.42 6.66
N GLY A 199 14.53 -6.15 5.87
CA GLY A 199 15.72 -5.48 6.38
C GLY A 199 15.52 -4.00 6.75
N ALA A 200 14.71 -3.25 5.98
CA ALA A 200 14.33 -1.87 6.28
C ALA A 200 13.40 -1.80 7.50
N TYR A 201 12.44 -2.72 7.57
CA TYR A 201 11.54 -2.88 8.71
C TYR A 201 12.32 -3.18 10.00
N GLY A 202 13.25 -4.13 9.95
CA GLY A 202 14.11 -4.47 11.07
C GLY A 202 15.02 -3.31 11.51
N ALA A 203 15.48 -2.47 10.59
CA ALA A 203 16.25 -1.27 10.92
C ALA A 203 15.39 -0.21 11.64
N ALA A 204 14.14 0.02 11.18
CA ALA A 204 13.20 0.91 11.86
C ALA A 204 12.83 0.40 13.26
N PHE A 205 12.67 -0.91 13.41
CA PHE A 205 12.40 -1.56 14.71
C PHE A 205 13.56 -1.39 15.70
N LYS A 206 14.81 -1.39 15.24
CA LYS A 206 15.98 -1.24 16.13
C LYS A 206 16.15 0.17 16.69
N SER A 207 15.55 1.19 16.07
CA SER A 207 15.61 2.59 16.54
C SER A 207 14.60 2.96 17.64
N GLU A 208 13.93 1.97 18.23
CA GLU A 208 12.80 2.17 19.16
C GLU A 208 13.18 2.69 20.55
N SER A 209 12.28 3.52 21.12
CA SER A 209 12.22 3.81 22.56
C SER A 209 11.37 2.73 23.26
N LEU A 210 11.94 2.05 24.25
CA LEU A 210 11.36 0.91 24.99
C LEU A 210 10.20 1.25 25.95
N ASN A 211 9.67 2.48 25.89
CA ASN A 211 8.65 2.91 26.84
C ASN A 211 7.26 2.50 26.37
N ASP A 212 6.61 1.65 27.16
CA ASP A 212 5.21 1.29 26.96
C ASP A 212 4.31 2.51 27.19
N PRO A 213 3.33 2.79 26.29
CA PRO A 213 2.42 3.91 26.47
C PRO A 213 1.57 3.72 27.74
N PRO A 214 1.38 4.75 28.58
CA PRO A 214 0.59 4.64 29.81
C PRO A 214 -0.90 4.35 29.57
N ARG A 215 -1.39 4.60 28.35
CA ARG A 215 -2.80 4.44 27.94
C ARG A 215 -3.11 3.14 27.22
N GLU A 216 -2.08 2.39 26.83
CA GLU A 216 -2.25 1.12 26.14
C GLU A 216 -2.13 -0.02 27.15
N ALA A 217 -2.88 -1.11 26.96
CA ALA A 217 -2.80 -2.24 27.85
C ALA A 217 -1.34 -2.71 27.98
N PRO A 218 -0.84 -2.96 29.22
CA PRO A 218 0.46 -3.56 29.43
C PRO A 218 0.60 -4.86 28.64
N LEU A 219 1.83 -5.31 28.36
CA LEU A 219 2.20 -6.51 27.58
C LEU A 219 1.60 -7.85 28.08
N ILE A 220 0.63 -7.84 28.99
CA ILE A 220 -0.10 -8.98 29.54
C ILE A 220 -1.09 -9.51 28.49
N ARG A 221 -0.53 -10.13 27.45
CA ARG A 221 -1.07 -11.22 26.63
C ARG A 221 -2.49 -11.03 26.06
N ARG A 222 -2.59 -10.45 24.86
CA ARG A 222 -3.47 -10.93 23.76
C ARG A 222 -3.39 -10.13 22.46
N PHE A 223 -2.93 -8.87 22.49
CA PHE A 223 -2.89 -8.03 21.30
C PHE A 223 -1.47 -7.92 20.71
N PRO A 224 -1.30 -8.18 19.40
CA PRO A 224 -0.05 -7.87 18.72
C PRO A 224 0.18 -6.37 18.68
N ARG A 225 1.43 -5.93 18.85
CA ARG A 225 1.85 -4.55 18.64
C ARG A 225 2.51 -4.42 17.26
N SER A 226 2.34 -3.26 16.63
CA SER A 226 3.04 -2.91 15.39
C SER A 226 3.80 -1.60 15.56
N ILE A 227 4.56 -1.25 14.53
CA ILE A 227 5.31 -0.01 14.45
C ILE A 227 4.36 1.11 13.99
N TRP A 228 4.36 2.19 14.73
CA TRP A 228 3.71 3.45 14.39
C TRP A 228 4.78 4.51 14.15
N ARG A 229 4.75 5.17 12.99
CA ARG A 229 5.59 6.33 12.73
C ARG A 229 4.79 7.59 13.06
N SER A 230 5.07 8.16 14.23
CA SER A 230 4.43 9.36 14.74
C SER A 230 5.07 10.61 14.15
N LEU A 231 4.22 11.55 13.75
CA LEU A 231 4.53 12.90 13.26
C LEU A 231 3.94 13.97 14.21
N ASP A 232 3.76 13.62 15.48
CA ASP A 232 3.18 14.50 16.49
C ASP A 232 4.09 15.66 16.91
N ASP A 233 5.40 15.45 16.72
CA ASP A 233 6.49 16.36 17.09
C ASP A 233 7.27 16.78 15.83
N GLU A 234 8.17 17.76 15.93
CA GLU A 234 8.95 18.28 14.78
C GLU A 234 9.78 17.20 14.09
N VAL A 235 10.24 16.20 14.84
CA VAL A 235 11.02 15.08 14.34
C VAL A 235 10.15 13.82 14.36
N PRO A 236 10.01 13.10 13.23
CA PRO A 236 9.29 11.84 13.21
C PRO A 236 9.88 10.81 14.18
N VAL A 237 9.03 10.19 14.99
CA VAL A 237 9.43 9.18 15.99
C VAL A 237 8.78 7.84 15.68
N VAL A 238 9.57 6.78 15.79
CA VAL A 238 9.08 5.40 15.68
C VAL A 238 8.66 4.90 17.06
N GLN A 239 7.42 4.44 17.17
CA GLN A 239 6.79 4.00 18.43
C GLN A 239 6.19 2.61 18.25
N ARG A 240 6.24 1.79 19.31
CA ARG A 240 5.60 0.47 19.32
C ARG A 240 4.22 0.56 19.95
N ARG A 241 3.16 0.30 19.17
CA ARG A 241 1.76 0.59 19.55
C ARG A 241 0.85 -0.62 19.42
N SER A 242 -0.16 -0.69 20.28
CA SER A 242 -1.22 -1.70 20.25
C SER A 242 -2.05 -1.60 18.98
N LEU A 243 -2.39 -2.76 18.41
CA LEU A 243 -3.25 -2.87 17.23
C LEU A 243 -4.75 -2.77 17.54
N GLU A 244 -5.15 -2.48 18.79
CA GLU A 244 -6.56 -2.32 19.18
C GLU A 244 -7.30 -1.24 18.38
N ARG A 245 -6.60 -0.16 18.00
CA ARG A 245 -7.20 0.93 17.21
C ARG A 245 -7.05 0.75 15.71
N TYR A 246 -6.33 -0.26 15.23
CA TYR A 246 -6.12 -0.46 13.81
C TYR A 246 -7.46 -0.64 13.05
N PRO A 247 -7.65 -0.02 11.87
CA PRO A 247 -6.70 0.77 11.07
C PRO A 247 -6.47 2.22 11.48
N TYR A 248 -7.20 2.71 12.48
CA TYR A 248 -7.13 4.10 12.91
C TYR A 248 -5.85 4.42 13.69
N PRO A 249 -5.47 5.71 13.77
CA PRO A 249 -4.30 6.11 14.52
C PRO A 249 -4.42 5.77 16.01
N PRO A 250 -3.32 5.43 16.70
CA PRO A 250 -3.32 5.29 18.16
C PRO A 250 -3.50 6.67 18.82
N LEU A 251 -3.74 6.72 20.14
CA LEU A 251 -3.91 7.99 20.87
C LEU A 251 -2.55 8.62 21.20
N ARG A 252 -2.38 9.93 21.00
CA ARG A 252 -1.13 10.64 21.31
C ARG A 252 -0.69 10.40 22.78
N TRP A 253 0.62 10.39 23.01
CA TRP A 253 1.13 10.33 24.38
C TRP A 253 0.71 11.57 25.18
N PRO A 254 0.33 11.41 26.46
CA PRO A 254 0.03 12.56 27.31
C PRO A 254 1.30 13.40 27.47
N ALA A 255 1.21 14.68 27.11
CA ALA A 255 2.28 15.63 27.39
C ALA A 255 2.42 15.80 28.91
N LEU A 256 3.65 15.84 29.43
CA LEU A 256 3.90 16.11 30.86
C LEU A 256 3.23 17.44 31.26
N GLY A 257 2.19 17.36 32.10
CA GLY A 257 1.48 18.53 32.64
C GLY A 257 0.37 19.11 31.75
N GLY A 258 0.01 18.49 30.63
CA GLY A 258 -1.11 18.90 29.79
C GLY A 258 -2.45 18.29 30.19
N GLU A 259 -3.57 18.90 29.77
CA GLU A 259 -4.91 18.30 29.92
C GLU A 259 -4.97 16.94 29.20
N ASP A 260 -5.47 15.93 29.91
CA ASP A 260 -5.52 14.54 29.48
C ASP A 260 -6.60 14.33 28.40
N LYS A 261 -6.35 14.77 27.16
CA LYS A 261 -7.30 14.68 26.04
C LYS A 261 -7.08 13.42 25.21
N ASN A 262 -8.15 12.78 24.74
CA ASN A 262 -8.11 11.64 23.82
C ASN A 262 -7.84 12.12 22.38
N ILE A 263 -6.64 12.66 22.15
CA ILE A 263 -6.22 13.17 20.84
C ILE A 263 -5.57 12.03 20.05
N GLU A 264 -5.93 11.90 18.77
CA GLU A 264 -5.29 10.94 17.87
C GLU A 264 -3.88 11.38 17.52
N SER A 265 -2.95 10.43 17.49
CA SER A 265 -1.58 10.65 17.02
C SER A 265 -1.60 10.90 15.52
N ALA A 266 -0.86 11.90 15.05
CA ALA A 266 -0.61 12.08 13.62
C ALA A 266 0.47 11.10 13.17
N GLY A 267 0.26 10.42 12.04
CA GLY A 267 1.24 9.48 11.50
C GLY A 267 0.60 8.31 10.77
N TYR A 268 1.39 7.26 10.59
CA TYR A 268 0.96 6.06 9.86
C TYR A 268 1.55 4.78 10.43
N TRP A 269 0.88 3.67 10.12
CA TRP A 269 1.33 2.35 10.50
C TRP A 269 2.45 1.86 9.58
N VAL A 270 3.47 1.24 10.17
CA VAL A 270 4.55 0.58 9.43
C VAL A 270 4.45 -0.92 9.65
N SER A 271 4.43 -1.68 8.57
CA SER A 271 4.37 -3.15 8.61
C SER A 271 5.49 -3.77 7.78
N ILE A 272 5.74 -5.05 8.04
CA ILE A 272 6.68 -5.83 7.25
C ILE A 272 6.06 -6.11 5.87
N GLY A 273 6.78 -5.75 4.82
CA GLY A 273 6.43 -6.01 3.44
C GLY A 273 7.15 -7.24 2.88
N PHE A 274 7.25 -7.30 1.56
CA PHE A 274 7.87 -8.41 0.83
C PHE A 274 9.26 -8.01 0.30
N GLU A 275 10.17 -8.98 0.24
CA GLU A 275 11.46 -8.84 -0.43
C GLU A 275 11.40 -9.64 -1.71
N GLU A 276 11.77 -9.07 -2.86
CA GLU A 276 11.84 -9.84 -4.09
C GLU A 276 12.96 -10.87 -3.94
N THR A 277 12.58 -12.12 -3.67
CA THR A 277 13.51 -13.23 -3.83
C THR A 277 13.93 -13.27 -5.29
N ILE A 278 15.24 -13.33 -5.55
CA ILE A 278 15.83 -13.58 -6.86
C ILE A 278 15.42 -14.99 -7.29
N ARG A 279 14.17 -15.18 -7.70
CA ARG A 279 13.85 -16.11 -8.77
C ARG A 279 14.02 -15.27 -10.03
N SER A 280 14.86 -15.79 -10.94
CA SER A 280 15.34 -15.15 -12.15
C SER A 280 14.36 -14.14 -12.74
N PRO A 281 14.84 -13.04 -13.36
CA PRO A 281 13.96 -12.30 -14.26
C PRO A 281 13.34 -13.34 -15.19
N MET A 282 12.03 -13.53 -15.13
CA MET A 282 11.33 -14.12 -16.26
C MET A 282 11.52 -13.09 -17.36
N VAL A 283 12.65 -13.22 -18.04
CA VAL A 283 12.81 -12.77 -19.40
C VAL A 283 11.75 -13.56 -20.15
N CYS A 284 10.58 -12.94 -20.30
CA CYS A 284 9.60 -13.39 -21.27
C CYS A 284 10.21 -13.08 -22.64
N PHE A 285 10.90 -14.07 -23.21
CA PHE A 285 11.09 -14.18 -24.65
C PHE A 285 9.79 -14.67 -25.29
#